data_AF-A0A970E5G5-F1
#
_entry.id   AF-A0A970E5G5-F1
#
_cell.length_a   1.000
_cell.length_b   1.000
_cell.length_c   1.000
_cell.angle_alpha   90.00
_cell.angle_beta   90.00
_cell.angle_gamma   90.00
#
_symmetry.space_group_name_H-M   'P 1'
#
loop_
_entity.id
_entity.type
_entity.pdbx_description
1 polymer ?
#
loop_
_entity_poly.entity_id
_entity_poly.type
_entity_poly.pdbx_seq_one_letter_code
_entity_poly.pdbx_strand_id
1 'polypeptide(L)'
;MIINNNSYKLLDIDKVLEDLNPITPFGIKLKSLMKPYSRSEEEALKEELDRIEKIKELVNTQRAIFVEIRTHMRGMKDIRKSVERAMEGGVLNSVEFFEIKNL
;
A
#
# COMPACT_ATOMS: atom_id res chain seq x y z
N MET A 1 12.14 8.64 19.52
CA MET A 1 12.98 7.46 19.85
C MET A 1 13.58 6.97 18.56
N ILE A 2 14.88 7.13 18.38
CA ILE A 2 15.60 6.45 17.30
C ILE A 2 15.68 4.99 17.76
N ILE A 3 14.99 4.07 17.09
CA ILE A 3 15.24 2.65 17.33
C ILE A 3 16.70 2.42 16.98
N ASN A 4 17.51 2.05 17.97
CA ASN A 4 18.89 1.66 17.75
C ASN A 4 18.93 0.56 16.68
N ASN A 5 19.82 0.66 15.68
CA ASN A 5 20.00 -0.37 14.65
C ASN A 5 20.13 -1.79 15.22
N ASN A 6 20.72 -1.95 16.40
CA ASN A 6 20.79 -3.22 17.11
C ASN A 6 19.40 -3.69 17.57
N SER A 7 18.57 -2.82 18.14
CA SER A 7 17.19 -3.15 18.53
C SER A 7 16.32 -3.46 17.31
N TYR A 8 16.53 -2.74 16.21
CA TYR A 8 15.81 -2.95 14.96
C TYR A 8 16.11 -4.34 14.35
N LYS A 9 17.38 -4.74 14.35
CA LYS A 9 17.81 -6.09 13.93
C LYS A 9 17.37 -7.18 14.91
N LEU A 10 17.45 -6.93 16.22
CA LEU A 10 17.04 -7.88 17.26
C LEU A 10 15.54 -8.19 17.21
N LEU A 11 14.72 -7.20 16.87
CA LEU A 11 13.27 -7.34 16.74
C LEU A 11 12.84 -7.85 15.36
N ASP A 12 13.80 -8.12 14.47
CA ASP A 12 13.58 -8.65 13.11
C ASP A 12 12.50 -7.85 12.34
N ILE A 13 12.51 -6.53 12.50
CA ILE A 13 11.49 -5.64 11.93
C ILE A 13 11.47 -5.75 10.41
N ASP A 14 12.64 -5.94 9.78
CA ASP A 14 12.75 -6.14 8.35
C ASP A 14 11.96 -7.37 7.89
N LYS A 15 12.05 -8.48 8.61
CA LYS A 15 11.29 -9.70 8.31
C LYS A 15 9.79 -9.49 8.45
N VAL A 16 9.35 -8.80 9.51
CA VAL A 16 7.91 -8.48 9.69
C VAL A 16 7.40 -7.63 8.53
N LEU A 17 8.20 -6.67 8.05
CA LEU A 17 7.86 -5.88 6.88
C LEU A 17 7.90 -6.72 5.60
N GLU A 18 8.83 -7.66 5.45
CA GLU A 18 8.89 -8.60 4.32
C GLU A 18 7.60 -9.39 4.17
N ASP A 19 7.00 -9.87 5.27
CA ASP A 19 5.75 -10.64 5.28
C ASP A 19 4.53 -9.85 4.79
N LEU A 20 4.59 -8.50 4.78
CA LEU A 20 3.56 -7.67 4.17
C LEU A 20 3.61 -7.79 2.65
N ASN A 21 2.55 -8.31 2.04
CA ASN A 21 2.47 -8.52 0.59
C ASN A 21 1.36 -7.69 -0.06
N PRO A 22 1.54 -6.36 -0.25
CA PRO A 22 0.56 -5.53 -0.94
C PRO A 22 0.38 -5.98 -2.38
N ILE A 23 -0.87 -6.03 -2.85
CA ILE A 23 -1.22 -6.52 -4.19
C ILE A 23 -1.23 -5.43 -5.27
N THR A 24 -1.14 -4.15 -4.88
CA THR A 24 -1.15 -3.03 -5.82
C THR A 24 0.21 -2.35 -5.89
N PRO A 25 0.58 -1.77 -7.05
CA PRO A 25 1.80 -0.95 -7.16
C PRO A 25 1.86 0.18 -6.12
N PHE A 26 0.70 0.76 -5.78
CA PHE A 26 0.58 1.80 -4.76
C PHE A 26 0.89 1.27 -3.36
N GLY A 27 0.35 0.10 -3.00
CA GLY A 27 0.62 -0.55 -1.72
C GLY A 27 2.09 -0.95 -1.58
N ILE A 28 2.72 -1.42 -2.67
CA ILE A 28 4.16 -1.72 -2.71
C ILE A 28 4.97 -0.44 -2.44
N LYS A 29 4.63 0.67 -3.10
CA LYS A 29 5.25 1.97 -2.86
C LYS A 29 5.06 2.42 -1.41
N LEU A 30 3.86 2.30 -0.86
CA LEU A 30 3.60 2.64 0.55
C LEU A 30 4.46 1.79 1.50
N LYS A 31 4.50 0.46 1.32
CA LYS A 31 5.38 -0.44 2.09
C LYS A 31 6.84 0.01 2.05
N SER A 32 7.36 0.38 0.88
CA SER A 32 8.76 0.82 0.74
C SER A 32 9.09 2.11 1.50
N LEU A 33 8.07 2.92 1.81
CA LEU A 33 8.20 4.19 2.53
C LEU A 33 7.81 4.07 4.01
N MET A 34 7.31 2.91 4.45
CA MET A 34 6.90 2.69 5.83
C MET A 34 8.09 2.86 6.77
N LYS A 35 7.84 3.55 7.87
CA LYS A 35 8.79 3.70 8.96
C LYS A 35 8.08 3.37 10.27
N PRO A 36 8.77 2.77 11.25
CA PRO A 36 8.20 2.57 12.56
C PRO A 36 7.79 3.92 13.18
N TYR A 37 6.62 3.94 13.82
CA TYR A 37 6.19 5.08 14.62
C TYR A 37 7.17 5.33 15.77
N SER A 38 7.47 6.60 16.02
CA SER A 38 8.27 7.01 17.16
C SER A 38 7.39 7.26 18.39
N ARG A 39 8.00 7.35 19.58
CA ARG A 39 7.28 7.64 20.84
C ARG A 39 6.44 8.93 20.81
N SER A 40 6.85 9.93 20.03
CA SER A 40 6.09 11.18 19.87
C SER A 40 4.86 11.02 18.97
N GLU A 41 4.74 9.90 18.26
CA GLU A 41 3.66 9.59 17.33
C GLU A 41 2.72 8.50 17.91
N GLU A 42 2.67 8.37 19.24
CA GLU A 42 1.86 7.37 19.94
C GLU A 42 0.38 7.44 19.54
N GLU A 43 -0.19 8.65 19.46
CA GLU A 43 -1.58 8.83 19.07
C GLU A 43 -1.82 8.40 17.62
N ALA A 44 -0.90 8.71 16.70
CA ALA A 44 -0.99 8.25 15.31
C ALA A 44 -0.91 6.72 15.20
N LEU A 45 -0.08 6.08 16.03
CA LEU A 45 0.00 4.62 16.12
C LEU A 45 -1.32 4.03 16.64
N LYS A 46 -1.91 4.59 17.70
CA LYS A 46 -3.20 4.14 18.23
C LYS A 46 -4.30 4.22 17.18
N GLU A 47 -4.40 5.34 16.48
CA GLU A 47 -5.36 5.49 15.39
C GLU A 47 -5.16 4.45 14.29
N GLU A 48 -3.92 4.15 13.92
CA GLU A 48 -3.64 3.14 12.90
C GLU A 48 -4.01 1.73 13.37
N LEU A 49 -3.74 1.40 14.63
CA LEU A 49 -4.15 0.13 15.22
C LEU A 49 -5.67 -0.01 15.28
N ASP A 50 -6.39 1.07 15.62
CA ASP A 50 -7.86 1.08 15.61
C ASP A 50 -8.41 0.88 14.18
N ARG A 51 -7.78 1.51 13.18
CA ARG A 51 -8.12 1.29 11.77
C ARG A 51 -7.91 -0.17 11.36
N ILE A 52 -6.80 -0.79 11.78
CA ILE A 52 -6.51 -2.20 11.49
C ILE A 52 -7.55 -3.12 12.15
N GLU A 53 -7.91 -2.89 13.41
CA GLU A 53 -8.90 -3.74 14.10
C GLU A 53 -10.27 -3.65 13.42
N LYS A 54 -10.70 -2.45 13.02
CA LYS A 54 -11.93 -2.26 12.25
C LYS A 54 -11.89 -2.98 10.89
N ILE A 55 -10.76 -2.91 10.17
CA ILE A 55 -10.61 -3.63 8.90
C ILE A 55 -10.68 -5.14 9.13
N LYS A 56 -10.03 -5.65 10.18
CA LYS A 56 -10.05 -7.07 10.53
C LYS A 56 -11.46 -7.56 10.83
N GLU A 57 -12.24 -6.78 11.59
CA GLU A 57 -13.67 -7.07 11.82
C GLU A 57 -14.43 -7.14 10.50
N LEU A 58 -14.30 -6.10 9.65
CA LEU A 58 -15.00 -6.02 8.36
C LEU A 58 -14.62 -7.17 7.42
N VAL A 59 -13.35 -7.59 7.37
CA VAL A 59 -12.90 -8.74 6.58
C VAL A 59 -13.61 -10.03 7.02
N ASN A 60 -13.82 -10.21 8.32
CA ASN A 60 -14.49 -11.38 8.86
C ASN A 60 -16.00 -11.33 8.61
N THR A 61 -16.65 -10.18 8.78
CA THR A 61 -18.10 -10.04 8.64
C THR A 61 -18.56 -9.90 7.20
N GLN A 62 -17.72 -9.34 6.32
CA GLN A 62 -18.05 -8.96 4.94
C GLN A 62 -17.09 -9.60 3.93
N ARG A 63 -16.74 -10.87 4.14
CA ARG A 63 -15.72 -11.58 3.34
C ARG A 63 -15.95 -11.49 1.83
N ALA A 64 -17.19 -11.61 1.35
CA ALA A 64 -17.50 -11.54 -0.08
C ALA A 64 -17.09 -10.19 -0.70
N ILE A 65 -17.39 -9.09 -0.01
CA ILE A 65 -17.02 -7.73 -0.44
C ILE A 65 -15.49 -7.59 -0.50
N PHE A 66 -14.76 -8.11 0.49
CA PHE A 66 -13.29 -8.06 0.47
C PHE A 66 -12.66 -8.95 -0.61
N VAL A 67 -13.32 -10.04 -1.02
CA VAL A 67 -12.89 -10.83 -2.19
C VAL A 67 -13.07 -10.03 -3.47
N GLU A 68 -14.18 -9.32 -3.61
CA GLU A 68 -14.46 -8.44 -4.75
C GLU A 68 -13.48 -7.26 -4.81
N ILE A 69 -13.29 -6.53 -3.70
CA ILE A 69 -12.30 -5.44 -3.59
C ILE A 69 -10.92 -5.95 -3.98
N ARG A 70 -10.49 -7.10 -3.45
CA ARG A 70 -9.20 -7.72 -3.80
C ARG A 70 -9.09 -8.03 -5.28
N THR A 71 -10.19 -8.48 -5.89
CA THR A 71 -10.25 -8.78 -7.33
C THR A 71 -10.05 -7.53 -8.16
N HIS A 72 -10.72 -6.42 -7.82
CA HIS A 72 -10.50 -5.13 -8.49
C HIS A 72 -9.09 -4.58 -8.26
N MET A 73 -8.56 -4.68 -7.03
CA MET A 73 -7.21 -4.22 -6.71
C MET A 73 -6.12 -4.95 -7.51
N ARG A 74 -6.29 -6.24 -7.83
CA ARG A 74 -5.33 -6.98 -8.68
C ARG A 74 -5.18 -6.40 -10.08
N GLY A 75 -6.22 -5.74 -10.60
CA GLY A 75 -6.18 -5.07 -11.91
C GLY A 75 -5.50 -3.71 -11.90
N MET A 76 -5.27 -3.11 -10.72
CA MET A 76 -4.75 -1.74 -10.62
C MET A 76 -3.32 -1.63 -11.17
N LYS A 77 -3.15 -0.73 -12.13
CA LYS A 77 -1.85 -0.34 -12.70
C LYS A 77 -1.46 1.05 -12.23
N ASP A 78 -0.16 1.32 -12.14
CA ASP A 78 0.34 2.68 -11.91
C ASP A 78 0.55 3.41 -13.24
N ILE A 79 -0.50 4.08 -13.69
CA ILE A 79 -0.51 4.83 -14.97
C ILE A 79 -0.16 6.31 -14.81
N ARG A 80 0.23 6.77 -13.61
CA ARG A 80 0.43 8.21 -13.32
C ARG A 80 1.39 8.88 -14.30
N LYS A 81 2.52 8.23 -14.58
CA LYS A 81 3.52 8.76 -15.52
C LYS A 81 3.00 8.85 -16.95
N SER A 82 2.19 7.89 -17.38
CA SER A 82 1.57 7.92 -18.72
C SER A 82 0.55 9.05 -18.81
N VAL A 83 -0.23 9.29 -17.75
CA VAL A 83 -1.16 10.42 -17.66
C VAL A 83 -0.42 11.76 -17.63
N GLU A 84 0.59 11.93 -16.78
CA GLU A 84 1.41 13.15 -16.67
C GLU A 84 2.02 13.51 -18.03
N ARG A 85 2.67 12.53 -18.68
CA ARG A 85 3.27 12.73 -20.01
C ARG A 85 2.24 13.07 -21.08
N ALA A 86 1.05 12.48 -21.02
CA ALA A 86 -0.03 12.80 -21.96
C ALA A 86 -0.55 14.24 -21.77
N MET A 87 -0.66 14.69 -20.52
CA MET A 87 -1.03 16.08 -20.19
C MET A 87 0.01 17.09 -20.69
N GLU A 88 1.28 16.70 -20.76
CA GLU A 88 2.39 17.49 -21.32
C GLU A 88 2.47 17.45 -22.86
N GLY A 89 1.48 16.85 -23.54
CA GLY A 89 1.42 16.73 -25.00
C GLY A 89 2.13 15.51 -25.58
N GLY A 90 2.59 14.58 -24.74
CA GLY A 90 3.17 13.32 -25.17
C GLY A 90 2.12 12.33 -25.70
N VAL A 91 2.47 11.57 -26.73
CA VAL A 91 1.57 10.56 -27.32
C VAL A 91 1.64 9.26 -26.53
N LEU A 92 0.49 8.75 -26.09
CA LEU A 92 0.38 7.42 -25.48
C LEU A 92 0.63 6.34 -26.52
N ASN A 93 1.44 5.33 -26.19
CA ASN A 93 1.54 4.15 -27.05
C ASN A 93 0.32 3.24 -26.87
N SER A 94 0.16 2.25 -27.74
CA SER A 94 -1.00 1.34 -27.73
C SER A 94 -1.19 0.59 -26.42
N VAL A 95 -0.10 0.27 -25.70
CA VAL A 95 -0.15 -0.41 -24.40
C VAL A 95 -0.68 0.54 -23.34
N GLU A 96 -0.12 1.73 -23.23
CA GLU A 96 -0.55 2.73 -22.24
C GLU A 96 -2.01 3.17 -22.47
N PHE A 97 -2.39 3.35 -23.73
CA PHE A 97 -3.78 3.67 -24.08
C PHE A 97 -4.74 2.54 -23.69
N PHE A 98 -4.35 1.28 -23.94
CA PHE A 98 -5.12 0.12 -23.53
C PHE A 98 -5.24 0.03 -22.00
N GLU A 99 -4.15 0.25 -21.26
CA GLU A 99 -4.17 0.22 -19.79
C GLU A 99 -5.08 1.29 -19.20
N ILE A 100 -5.08 2.51 -19.74
CA ILE A 100 -5.97 3.59 -19.30
C ILE A 100 -7.43 3.28 -19.62
N LYS A 101 -7.71 2.73 -20.81
CA LYS A 101 -9.08 2.40 -21.24
C LYS A 101 -9.72 1.30 -20.40
N ASN A 102 -8.93 0.32 -19.94
CA ASN A 102 -9.42 -0.85 -19.20
C ASN A 102 -9.32 -0.69 -17.68
N LEU A 103 -9.19 0.54 -17.18
CA LEU A 103 -9.37 0.86 -15.77
C LEU A 103 -10.81 0.61 -15.30
#